data_AF-A0AAV4X807-F1
#
_entry.id   AF-A0AAV4X807-F1
#
_cell.length_a   1.000
_cell.length_b   1.000
_cell.length_c   1.000
_cell.angle_alpha   90.00
_cell.angle_beta   90.00
_cell.angle_gamma   90.00
#
_symmetry.space_group_name_H-M   'P 1'
#
loop_
_entity.id
_entity.type
_entity.pdbx_description
1 polymer ?
#
loop_
_entity_poly.entity_id
_entity_poly.type
_entity_poly.pdbx_seq_one_letter_code
_entity_poly.pdbx_strand_id
1 'polypeptide(L)'
;MCGIFAYLNYLEPRTRQEILELLIKGLQRLEYRGYDSAGVAFDGDANGKSIQIIRRKRWLKVTSLNLKPILKLSLNIMHIHKDKPHLSFRELVEQVIQQLEGICSSIQSKHYPNECVATRRGSPLLVGIKSKTHLATDYIPVLYSKDLTIHRLKRTLDESTAREIITFYKNGHSRNHEKTRQILEELTELPVMVELASDFMDRNTPIFRDDVCFFISQSGETADTLISLRYCKNNGALVVGVTNTVGSSICRESHCGIHINAGPEIGVASTKAYTSQFLSLVMFALVMSEDRISMQSRRSEIIRGLKVLPEQIKQVLELDSEVLKLSKEIYHQKSVLVMGRGFNYATCLEGALKIKELTYMHSEGILAGELKHGPLALVDDAMPVIMVVTKDPVYTKCMNALQQVTARGGRPIIICEKGDEETQKFAHKYLEVPHTVDCLQGILTVIPMQLLSFHIAVLRECNVDCPRNLAKSVTVE
;
A
#
# COMPACT_ATOMS: atom_id res chain seq x y z
N MET A 1 27.44 4.00 -28.59
CA MET A 1 26.96 2.89 -27.73
C MET A 1 28.13 1.99 -27.32
N CYS A 2 28.77 2.20 -26.17
CA CYS A 2 29.72 1.19 -25.66
C CYS A 2 28.94 0.12 -24.88
N GLY A 3 28.99 -1.15 -25.32
CA GLY A 3 28.53 -2.27 -24.51
C GLY A 3 29.57 -2.62 -23.45
N ILE A 4 29.20 -2.65 -22.18
CA ILE A 4 30.07 -3.11 -21.09
C ILE A 4 29.53 -4.45 -20.57
N PHE A 5 30.40 -5.45 -20.51
CA PHE A 5 30.12 -6.77 -19.98
C PHE A 5 31.02 -7.02 -18.76
N ALA A 6 30.44 -7.27 -17.59
CA ALA A 6 31.17 -7.45 -16.34
C ALA A 6 30.82 -8.80 -15.71
N TYR A 7 31.81 -9.45 -15.09
CA TYR A 7 31.66 -10.71 -14.40
C TYR A 7 32.14 -10.54 -12.96
N LEU A 8 31.23 -10.75 -12.01
CA LEU A 8 31.53 -10.72 -10.58
C LEU A 8 31.35 -12.13 -10.02
N ASN A 9 32.33 -12.59 -9.26
CA ASN A 9 32.30 -13.87 -8.59
C ASN A 9 32.30 -13.66 -7.08
N TYR A 10 31.33 -14.25 -6.37
CA TYR A 10 31.14 -14.09 -4.93
C TYR A 10 30.94 -15.46 -4.28
N LEU A 11 31.80 -15.79 -3.30
CA LEU A 11 31.79 -17.02 -2.51
C LEU A 11 31.89 -18.34 -3.28
N GLU A 12 32.29 -18.30 -4.56
CA GLU A 12 32.60 -19.50 -5.33
C GLU A 12 34.00 -19.37 -5.94
N PRO A 13 34.98 -20.21 -5.58
CA PRO A 13 36.33 -20.06 -6.13
C PRO A 13 36.32 -20.41 -7.62
N ARG A 14 36.63 -19.43 -8.47
CA ARG A 14 36.89 -19.64 -9.91
C ARG A 14 38.27 -19.15 -10.25
N THR A 15 38.92 -19.84 -11.17
CA THR A 15 40.25 -19.43 -11.63
C THR A 15 40.13 -18.19 -12.52
N ARG A 16 41.15 -17.33 -12.50
CA ARG A 16 41.18 -16.11 -13.35
C ARG A 16 41.07 -16.45 -14.84
N GLN A 17 41.60 -17.59 -15.25
CA GLN A 17 41.52 -18.07 -16.62
C GLN A 17 40.07 -18.31 -17.06
N GLU A 18 39.27 -19.02 -16.26
CA GLU A 18 37.85 -19.26 -16.55
C GLU A 18 37.07 -17.95 -16.68
N ILE A 19 37.37 -16.97 -15.81
CA ILE A 19 36.74 -15.64 -15.82
C ILE A 19 37.09 -14.90 -17.11
N LEU A 20 38.36 -14.88 -17.50
CA LEU A 20 38.82 -14.21 -18.72
C LEU A 20 38.26 -14.87 -19.98
N GLU A 21 38.21 -16.20 -20.05
CA GLU A 21 37.62 -16.92 -21.17
C GLU A 21 36.12 -16.61 -21.33
N LEU A 22 35.39 -16.49 -20.23
CA LEU A 22 33.96 -16.18 -20.24
C LEU A 22 33.69 -14.73 -20.66
N LEU A 23 34.49 -13.78 -20.18
CA LEU A 23 34.43 -12.38 -20.61
C LEU A 23 34.75 -12.22 -22.10
N ILE A 24 35.77 -12.92 -22.60
CA ILE A 24 36.16 -12.87 -24.02
C ILE A 24 35.10 -13.52 -24.91
N LYS A 25 34.56 -14.69 -24.54
CA LYS A 25 33.46 -15.34 -25.28
C LYS A 25 32.19 -14.49 -25.29
N GLY A 26 31.89 -13.80 -24.18
CA GLY A 26 30.78 -12.85 -24.09
C GLY A 26 30.95 -11.66 -25.05
N LEU A 27 32.15 -11.08 -25.09
CA LEU A 27 32.49 -10.01 -26.02
C LEU A 27 32.41 -10.43 -27.49
N GLN A 28 32.77 -11.67 -27.83
CA GLN A 28 32.69 -12.20 -29.19
C GLN A 28 31.26 -12.42 -29.71
N ARG A 29 30.30 -12.67 -28.82
CA ARG A 29 28.89 -12.95 -29.16
C ARG A 29 28.03 -11.68 -29.30
N LEU A 30 28.53 -10.54 -28.85
CA LEU A 30 27.86 -9.26 -29.05
C LEU A 30 28.03 -8.83 -30.51
N GLU A 31 26.93 -8.69 -31.25
CA GLU A 31 26.95 -8.13 -32.61
C GLU A 31 27.52 -6.71 -32.59
N TYR A 32 28.79 -6.61 -32.99
CA TYR A 32 29.61 -5.42 -32.83
C TYR A 32 29.35 -4.42 -33.97
N ARG A 33 28.38 -3.52 -33.80
CA ARG A 33 28.12 -2.41 -34.74
C ARG A 33 28.84 -1.13 -34.29
N GLY A 34 30.12 -1.01 -34.68
CA GLY A 34 30.81 0.28 -34.88
C GLY A 34 31.49 0.97 -33.69
N TYR A 35 32.50 0.34 -33.05
CA TYR A 35 33.38 1.04 -32.07
C TYR A 35 34.87 0.71 -32.24
N ASP A 36 35.72 1.73 -32.10
CA ASP A 36 37.15 1.70 -32.45
C ASP A 36 38.10 1.20 -31.33
N SER A 37 37.59 0.62 -30.24
CA SER A 37 38.45 0.02 -29.20
C SER A 37 37.73 -1.01 -28.32
N ALA A 38 38.49 -1.99 -27.83
CA ALA A 38 38.07 -2.99 -26.84
C ALA A 38 39.14 -3.14 -25.75
N GLY A 39 38.73 -3.45 -24.53
CA GLY A 39 39.63 -3.71 -23.41
C GLY A 39 38.96 -4.50 -22.30
N VAL A 40 39.78 -5.22 -21.53
CA VAL A 40 39.33 -6.01 -20.37
C VAL A 40 40.11 -5.51 -19.15
N ALA A 41 39.40 -5.31 -18.04
CA ALA A 41 39.99 -4.97 -16.75
C ALA A 41 39.67 -6.06 -15.74
N PHE A 42 40.66 -6.48 -14.98
CA PHE A 42 40.54 -7.51 -13.94
C PHE A 42 41.50 -7.23 -12.79
N ASP A 43 41.25 -7.82 -11.63
CA ASP A 43 42.08 -7.62 -10.45
C ASP A 43 43.48 -8.23 -10.64
N GLY A 44 44.50 -7.40 -10.51
CA GLY A 44 45.92 -7.74 -10.68
C GLY A 44 46.46 -8.61 -9.55
N ASP A 45 45.95 -8.47 -8.34
CA ASP A 45 46.39 -9.17 -7.13
C ASP A 45 45.22 -9.85 -6.41
N ALA A 46 45.52 -10.84 -5.56
CA ALA A 46 44.50 -11.65 -4.87
C ALA A 46 43.63 -10.83 -3.90
N ASN A 47 44.08 -9.63 -3.52
CA ASN A 47 43.39 -8.75 -2.59
C ASN A 47 42.55 -7.66 -3.27
N GLY A 48 42.49 -7.63 -4.61
CA GLY A 48 41.71 -6.66 -5.38
C GLY A 48 42.16 -5.21 -5.22
N LYS A 49 43.41 -4.98 -4.80
CA LYS A 49 43.95 -3.63 -4.56
C LYS A 49 44.59 -3.03 -5.80
N SER A 50 44.95 -3.85 -6.76
CA SER A 50 45.49 -3.47 -8.06
C SER A 50 44.58 -3.98 -9.16
N ILE A 51 44.37 -3.17 -10.20
CA ILE A 51 43.59 -3.57 -11.39
C ILE A 51 44.56 -3.59 -12.57
N GLN A 52 44.63 -4.73 -13.25
CA GLN A 52 45.32 -4.83 -14.53
C GLN A 52 44.34 -4.58 -15.66
N ILE A 53 44.76 -3.75 -16.61
CA ILE A 53 43.95 -3.34 -17.75
C ILE A 53 44.70 -3.71 -19.02
N ILE A 54 44.10 -4.55 -19.85
CA ILE A 54 44.63 -4.89 -21.17
C ILE A 54 43.77 -4.19 -22.22
N ARG A 55 44.41 -3.36 -23.05
CA ARG A 55 43.75 -2.58 -24.12
C ARG A 55 44.40 -2.88 -25.46
N ARG A 56 43.61 -2.88 -26.54
CA ARG A 56 44.13 -2.96 -27.92
C ARG A 56 43.50 -1.84 -28.76
N LYS A 57 44.33 -1.08 -29.51
CA LYS A 57 43.86 0.08 -30.29
C LYS A 57 44.24 0.02 -31.78
N ARG A 58 43.20 -0.14 -32.61
CA ARG A 58 43.03 0.11 -34.06
C ARG A 58 41.50 0.19 -34.19
N TRP A 59 40.84 1.29 -34.57
CA TRP A 59 41.20 2.45 -35.40
C TRP A 59 41.41 3.78 -34.61
N LEU A 60 41.87 4.82 -35.31
CA LEU A 60 42.75 5.92 -34.87
C LEU A 60 42.14 7.10 -34.05
N LYS A 61 43.07 7.77 -33.34
CA LYS A 61 43.09 9.09 -32.64
C LYS A 61 42.43 9.20 -31.24
N VAL A 62 43.26 9.70 -30.32
CA VAL A 62 43.00 9.84 -28.88
C VAL A 62 43.02 11.32 -28.53
N THR A 63 41.95 11.79 -27.91
CA THR A 63 42.00 12.79 -26.84
C THR A 63 41.45 12.15 -25.57
N SER A 64 42.02 12.56 -24.44
CA SER A 64 41.98 11.98 -23.10
C SER A 64 40.61 11.58 -22.54
N LEU A 65 40.46 10.33 -22.07
CA LEU A 65 39.41 9.94 -21.11
C LEU A 65 39.93 10.18 -19.68
N ASN A 66 39.30 11.11 -18.97
CA ASN A 66 39.70 11.63 -17.67
C ASN A 66 39.18 10.70 -16.54
N LEU A 67 40.06 9.94 -15.87
CA LEU A 67 39.71 9.03 -14.75
C LEU A 67 39.60 9.72 -13.38
N LYS A 68 39.87 11.03 -13.31
CA LYS A 68 39.68 11.88 -12.11
C LYS A 68 38.28 11.78 -11.45
N PRO A 69 37.16 11.57 -12.17
CA PRO A 69 35.83 11.60 -11.55
C PRO A 69 35.54 10.40 -10.61
N ILE A 70 36.07 9.20 -10.87
CA ILE A 70 35.82 7.98 -10.06
C ILE A 70 36.61 8.01 -8.73
N LEU A 71 37.83 8.54 -8.76
CA LEU A 71 38.63 8.77 -7.55
C LEU A 71 38.05 9.91 -6.69
N LYS A 72 37.51 10.96 -7.33
CA LYS A 72 36.81 12.06 -6.64
C LYS A 72 35.50 11.60 -6.01
N LEU A 73 34.77 10.69 -6.67
CA LEU A 73 33.55 10.05 -6.16
C LEU A 73 33.81 9.28 -4.84
N SER A 74 34.81 8.40 -4.83
CA SER A 74 35.14 7.57 -3.67
C SER A 74 35.66 8.39 -2.48
N LEU A 75 36.47 9.43 -2.74
CA LEU A 75 36.94 10.36 -1.70
C LEU A 75 35.81 11.24 -1.14
N ASN A 76 34.93 11.76 -1.99
CA ASN A 76 33.81 12.61 -1.57
C ASN A 76 32.74 11.82 -0.78
N ILE A 77 32.45 10.57 -1.15
CA ILE A 77 31.54 9.69 -0.38
C ILE A 77 32.08 9.51 1.05
N MET A 78 33.38 9.23 1.19
CA MET A 78 34.01 9.09 2.51
C MET A 78 34.03 10.39 3.31
N HIS A 79 34.20 11.54 2.65
CA HIS A 79 34.21 12.85 3.30
C HIS A 79 32.81 13.24 3.80
N ILE A 80 31.77 13.12 2.96
CA ILE A 80 30.38 13.45 3.33
C ILE A 80 29.84 12.50 4.39
N HIS A 81 30.22 11.22 4.37
CA HIS A 81 29.84 10.27 5.42
C HIS A 81 30.43 10.64 6.79
N LYS A 82 31.67 11.17 6.83
CA LYS A 82 32.28 11.65 8.07
C LYS A 82 31.58 12.87 8.64
N ASP A 83 31.12 13.79 7.79
CA ASP A 83 30.42 15.00 8.22
C ASP A 83 28.93 14.76 8.52
N LYS A 84 28.30 13.77 7.86
CA LYS A 84 26.88 13.45 7.99
C LYS A 84 26.65 11.93 8.08
N PRO A 85 26.90 11.32 9.26
CA PRO A 85 26.82 9.87 9.43
C PRO A 85 25.40 9.31 9.38
N HIS A 86 24.37 10.16 9.45
CA HIS A 86 22.95 9.79 9.42
C HIS A 86 22.40 9.59 8.01
N LEU A 87 23.15 9.95 6.96
CA LEU A 87 22.74 9.74 5.57
C LEU A 87 22.90 8.27 5.18
N SER A 88 21.89 7.73 4.48
CA SER A 88 21.95 6.40 3.90
C SER A 88 23.01 6.31 2.79
N PHE A 89 23.49 5.10 2.51
CA PHE A 89 24.50 4.87 1.48
C PHE A 89 24.06 5.40 0.11
N ARG A 90 22.77 5.26 -0.21
CA ARG A 90 22.17 5.78 -1.43
C ARG A 90 22.23 7.31 -1.52
N GLU A 91 21.82 8.02 -0.46
CA GLU A 91 21.82 9.50 -0.42
C GLU A 91 23.23 10.08 -0.52
N LEU A 92 24.20 9.44 0.13
CA LEU A 92 25.62 9.79 0.01
C LEU A 92 26.09 9.70 -1.44
N VAL A 93 25.75 8.61 -2.12
CA VAL A 93 26.12 8.39 -3.53
C VAL A 93 25.44 9.43 -4.44
N GLU A 94 24.15 9.72 -4.23
CA GLU A 94 23.40 10.72 -5.01
C GLU A 94 23.98 12.14 -4.91
N GLN A 95 24.32 12.60 -3.70
CA GLN A 95 24.91 13.94 -3.50
C GLN A 95 26.25 14.11 -4.21
N VAL A 96 27.04 13.04 -4.24
CA VAL A 96 28.37 13.07 -4.86
C VAL A 96 28.26 13.00 -6.39
N ILE A 97 27.30 12.22 -6.91
CA ILE A 97 27.05 12.10 -8.35
C ILE A 97 26.63 13.44 -8.97
N GLN A 98 25.83 14.25 -8.26
CA GLN A 98 25.42 15.58 -8.75
C GLN A 98 26.61 16.51 -9.03
N GLN A 99 27.75 16.29 -8.37
CA GLN A 99 28.96 17.10 -8.52
C GLN A 99 29.89 16.60 -9.64
N LEU A 100 29.48 15.57 -10.38
CA LEU A 100 30.35 14.87 -11.33
C LEU A 100 29.71 14.79 -12.72
N GLU A 101 30.44 15.27 -13.74
CA GLU A 101 30.01 15.20 -15.14
C GLU A 101 30.52 13.93 -15.84
N GLY A 102 29.63 13.24 -16.57
CA GLY A 102 29.98 12.17 -17.51
C GLY A 102 30.26 10.79 -16.91
N ILE A 103 29.81 10.50 -15.68
CA ILE A 103 30.08 9.22 -15.01
C ILE A 103 29.03 8.14 -15.29
N CYS A 104 29.51 6.92 -15.55
CA CYS A 104 28.77 5.67 -15.40
C CYS A 104 29.51 4.82 -14.34
N SER A 105 28.85 4.44 -13.24
CA SER A 105 29.49 3.66 -12.18
C SER A 105 28.50 2.84 -11.36
N SER A 106 28.89 1.62 -10.99
CA SER A 106 28.23 0.83 -9.94
C SER A 106 29.14 0.79 -8.70
N ILE A 107 28.58 1.09 -7.53
CA ILE A 107 29.32 1.20 -6.27
C ILE A 107 28.74 0.19 -5.28
N GLN A 108 29.63 -0.59 -4.68
CA GLN A 108 29.33 -1.47 -3.56
C GLN A 108 30.21 -1.07 -2.39
N SER A 109 29.65 -1.04 -1.18
CA SER A 109 30.35 -0.64 0.03
C SER A 109 30.62 -1.85 0.92
N LYS A 110 31.80 -1.91 1.54
CA LYS A 110 32.09 -2.90 2.60
C LYS A 110 31.24 -2.69 3.86
N HIS A 111 30.74 -1.46 4.07
CA HIS A 111 29.85 -1.14 5.19
C HIS A 111 28.37 -1.47 4.89
N TYR A 112 28.01 -1.60 3.60
CA TYR A 112 26.66 -1.92 3.14
C TYR A 112 26.72 -3.09 2.13
N PRO A 113 27.06 -4.30 2.58
CA PRO A 113 27.38 -5.44 1.69
C PRO A 113 26.18 -5.95 0.89
N ASN A 114 24.96 -5.65 1.34
CA ASN A 114 23.72 -6.07 0.69
C ASN A 114 23.17 -5.02 -0.28
N GLU A 115 23.89 -3.91 -0.50
CA GLU A 115 23.45 -2.79 -1.32
C GLU A 115 24.41 -2.55 -2.49
N CYS A 116 23.83 -2.29 -3.66
CA CYS A 116 24.56 -1.89 -4.86
C CYS A 116 23.88 -0.67 -5.47
N VAL A 117 24.62 0.42 -5.63
CA VAL A 117 24.10 1.66 -6.23
C VAL A 117 24.71 1.82 -7.61
N ALA A 118 23.88 1.83 -8.65
CA ALA A 118 24.30 2.04 -10.02
C ALA A 118 23.80 3.40 -10.54
N THR A 119 24.71 4.21 -11.08
CA THR A 119 24.40 5.53 -11.64
C THR A 119 24.85 5.64 -13.09
N ARG A 120 24.08 6.37 -13.88
CA ARG A 120 24.39 6.68 -15.27
C ARG A 120 23.59 7.88 -15.79
N ARG A 121 24.09 8.48 -16.87
CA ARG A 121 23.43 9.56 -17.62
C ARG A 121 23.32 9.12 -19.10
N GLY A 122 22.14 8.70 -19.58
CA GLY A 122 21.86 8.24 -20.97
C GLY A 122 21.39 6.77 -21.12
N SER A 123 20.92 6.33 -22.32
CA SER A 123 20.41 4.99 -22.79
C SER A 123 19.52 4.19 -21.81
N PRO A 124 19.24 2.85 -21.88
CA PRO A 124 18.60 2.00 -20.81
C PRO A 124 19.59 1.18 -19.94
N LEU A 125 19.38 1.05 -18.61
CA LEU A 125 20.27 0.32 -17.69
C LEU A 125 19.72 -1.10 -17.58
N LEU A 126 20.52 -2.08 -17.99
CA LEU A 126 20.14 -3.49 -17.90
C LEU A 126 20.77 -4.10 -16.65
N VAL A 127 19.95 -4.69 -15.79
CA VAL A 127 20.40 -5.39 -14.58
C VAL A 127 20.03 -6.88 -14.72
N GLY A 128 21.03 -7.75 -14.78
CA GLY A 128 20.81 -9.20 -14.81
C GLY A 128 20.83 -9.78 -13.40
N ILE A 129 19.77 -10.48 -12.99
CA ILE A 129 19.69 -11.18 -11.70
C ILE A 129 19.90 -12.67 -11.92
N LYS A 130 20.94 -13.25 -11.30
CA LYS A 130 21.20 -14.69 -11.31
C LYS A 130 20.75 -15.30 -9.98
N SER A 131 19.73 -16.15 -10.00
CA SER A 131 19.23 -16.89 -8.84
C SER A 131 19.53 -18.39 -8.97
N LYS A 132 19.74 -19.09 -7.84
CA LYS A 132 19.90 -20.56 -7.80
C LYS A 132 18.57 -21.29 -8.03
N THR A 133 17.46 -20.62 -7.81
CA THR A 133 16.08 -21.11 -8.02
C THR A 133 15.37 -20.24 -9.05
N HIS A 134 14.38 -20.80 -9.75
CA HIS A 134 13.54 -20.02 -10.65
C HIS A 134 12.89 -18.88 -9.86
N LEU A 135 12.97 -17.66 -10.38
CA LEU A 135 12.31 -16.52 -9.76
C LEU A 135 10.80 -16.79 -9.77
N ALA A 136 10.12 -16.55 -8.65
CA ALA A 136 8.67 -16.74 -8.53
C ALA A 136 7.88 -15.76 -9.42
N THR A 137 8.53 -14.70 -9.92
CA THR A 137 7.95 -13.71 -10.82
C THR A 137 9.01 -13.10 -11.72
N ASP A 138 8.65 -12.80 -12.97
CA ASP A 138 9.45 -12.02 -13.90
C ASP A 138 9.34 -10.49 -13.62
N TYR A 139 8.43 -10.10 -12.74
CA TYR A 139 8.23 -8.71 -12.31
C TYR A 139 9.05 -8.41 -11.05
N ILE A 140 10.25 -7.87 -11.25
CA ILE A 140 11.04 -7.28 -10.16
C ILE A 140 10.57 -5.83 -9.99
N PRO A 141 9.99 -5.43 -8.84
CA PRO A 141 9.50 -4.08 -8.65
C PRO A 141 10.66 -3.09 -8.68
N VAL A 142 10.72 -2.25 -9.71
CA VAL A 142 11.66 -1.14 -9.81
C VAL A 142 11.03 0.07 -9.11
N LEU A 143 11.50 0.37 -7.91
CA LEU A 143 11.07 1.55 -7.15
C LEU A 143 11.83 2.77 -7.67
N TYR A 144 11.14 3.67 -8.36
CA TYR A 144 11.70 4.95 -8.75
C TYR A 144 11.72 5.87 -7.54
N SER A 145 12.91 6.27 -7.07
CA SER A 145 12.95 7.38 -6.13
C SER A 145 12.60 8.66 -6.83
N LYS A 146 11.52 9.26 -6.37
CA LYS A 146 11.29 10.69 -6.52
C LYS A 146 10.96 11.21 -5.14
N ASP A 147 12.00 11.59 -4.39
CA ASP A 147 11.87 12.46 -3.21
C ASP A 147 11.17 13.80 -3.58
N LEU A 148 11.09 14.11 -4.87
CA LEU A 148 10.27 15.17 -5.46
C LEU A 148 8.74 14.96 -5.37
N THR A 149 8.23 13.75 -5.14
CA THR A 149 6.78 13.48 -5.26
C THR A 149 6.01 13.87 -4.01
N ILE A 150 6.49 13.44 -2.82
CA ILE A 150 5.83 13.77 -1.55
C ILE A 150 6.00 15.25 -1.24
N HIS A 151 7.20 15.83 -1.42
CA HIS A 151 7.39 17.26 -1.22
C HIS A 151 6.58 18.14 -2.18
N ARG A 152 6.35 17.71 -3.44
CA ARG A 152 5.47 18.43 -4.37
C ARG A 152 3.99 18.27 -4.03
N LEU A 153 3.56 17.07 -3.63
CA LEU A 153 2.22 16.82 -3.09
C LEU A 153 1.95 17.69 -1.87
N LYS A 154 2.85 17.62 -0.89
CA LYS A 154 2.86 18.47 0.30
C LYS A 154 2.80 19.93 -0.09
N ARG A 155 3.69 20.42 -0.95
CA ARG A 155 3.66 21.81 -1.41
C ARG A 155 2.31 22.21 -2.03
N THR A 156 1.70 21.34 -2.83
CA THR A 156 0.38 21.60 -3.45
C THR A 156 -0.76 21.61 -2.42
N LEU A 157 -0.63 20.83 -1.34
CA LEU A 157 -1.62 20.71 -0.26
C LEU A 157 -1.39 21.73 0.88
N ASP A 158 -0.14 22.06 1.19
CA ASP A 158 0.33 22.94 2.28
C ASP A 158 0.33 24.42 1.88
N GLU A 159 0.56 24.77 0.60
CA GLU A 159 0.55 26.17 0.13
C GLU A 159 -0.88 26.77 0.06
N SER A 160 -1.87 26.20 0.76
CA SER A 160 -3.29 26.64 0.77
C SER A 160 -3.93 26.72 -0.63
N THR A 161 -3.35 26.02 -1.60
CA THR A 161 -3.86 25.92 -2.97
C THR A 161 -4.86 24.79 -3.17
N ALA A 162 -4.95 23.85 -2.23
CA ALA A 162 -5.92 22.76 -2.34
C ALA A 162 -7.26 23.19 -1.73
N ARG A 163 -8.31 23.16 -2.54
CA ARG A 163 -9.67 23.53 -2.12
C ARG A 163 -10.32 22.42 -1.30
N GLU A 164 -10.26 21.20 -1.82
CA GLU A 164 -10.87 20.02 -1.22
C GLU A 164 -10.18 18.74 -1.73
N ILE A 165 -10.35 17.66 -0.96
CA ILE A 165 -9.90 16.32 -1.33
C ILE A 165 -11.11 15.52 -1.79
N ILE A 166 -11.10 15.05 -3.03
CA ILE A 166 -12.18 14.23 -3.58
C ILE A 166 -11.67 12.81 -3.72
N THR A 167 -12.29 11.85 -3.04
CA THR A 167 -11.90 10.45 -3.08
C THR A 167 -12.91 9.64 -3.88
N PHE A 168 -12.43 9.08 -4.99
CA PHE A 168 -13.20 8.28 -5.92
C PHE A 168 -13.05 6.80 -5.65
N TYR A 169 -14.19 6.10 -5.68
CA TYR A 169 -14.23 4.66 -5.50
C TYR A 169 -15.21 3.97 -6.44
N LYS A 170 -15.11 2.64 -6.50
CA LYS A 170 -16.00 1.77 -7.26
C LYS A 170 -17.09 1.18 -6.38
N ASN A 171 -18.29 1.02 -6.93
CA ASN A 171 -19.36 0.22 -6.37
C ASN A 171 -18.88 -1.16 -5.88
N GLY A 172 -19.29 -1.49 -4.66
CA GLY A 172 -19.10 -2.80 -4.04
C GLY A 172 -17.79 -3.00 -3.28
N HIS A 173 -16.68 -2.27 -3.50
CA HIS A 173 -15.38 -2.66 -2.90
C HIS A 173 -14.42 -1.56 -2.51
N SER A 174 -14.92 -0.45 -1.97
CA SER A 174 -14.07 0.44 -1.18
C SER A 174 -14.88 1.44 -0.36
N ARG A 175 -15.53 0.97 0.72
CA ARG A 175 -16.10 1.86 1.75
C ARG A 175 -15.06 2.27 2.81
N ASN A 176 -13.78 1.98 2.55
CA ASN A 176 -12.63 2.52 3.29
C ASN A 176 -12.70 4.05 3.44
N HIS A 177 -13.30 4.71 2.46
CA HIS A 177 -13.28 6.15 2.31
C HIS A 177 -14.13 6.92 3.31
N GLU A 178 -15.24 6.35 3.82
CA GLU A 178 -15.98 7.00 4.91
C GLU A 178 -15.18 7.04 6.21
N LYS A 179 -14.28 6.06 6.44
CA LYS A 179 -13.35 6.09 7.57
C LYS A 179 -12.21 7.06 7.34
N THR A 180 -11.62 7.00 6.15
CA THR A 180 -10.45 7.82 5.86
C THR A 180 -10.84 9.27 5.64
N ARG A 181 -12.10 9.54 5.30
CA ARG A 181 -12.67 10.89 5.31
C ARG A 181 -12.46 11.55 6.67
N GLN A 182 -12.92 10.92 7.76
CA GLN A 182 -12.81 11.50 9.10
C GLN A 182 -11.35 11.79 9.49
N ILE A 183 -10.42 10.85 9.27
CA ILE A 183 -9.01 11.07 9.64
C ILE A 183 -8.29 12.03 8.70
N LEU A 184 -8.67 12.08 7.41
CA LEU A 184 -8.12 13.06 6.47
C LEU A 184 -8.64 14.46 6.81
N GLU A 185 -9.93 14.63 7.08
CA GLU A 185 -10.51 15.90 7.55
C GLU A 185 -9.84 16.33 8.87
N GLU A 186 -9.67 15.41 9.82
CA GLU A 186 -9.02 15.68 11.11
C GLU A 186 -7.55 16.13 10.95
N LEU A 187 -6.76 15.43 10.15
CA LEU A 187 -5.31 15.67 10.05
C LEU A 187 -4.90 16.69 9.00
N THR A 188 -5.72 16.91 7.97
CA THR A 188 -5.46 17.89 6.90
C THR A 188 -6.26 19.18 7.06
N GLU A 189 -7.38 19.16 7.81
CA GLU A 189 -8.36 20.25 7.93
C GLU A 189 -8.97 20.69 6.58
N LEU A 190 -8.83 19.87 5.54
CA LEU A 190 -9.48 20.08 4.25
C LEU A 190 -10.83 19.36 4.22
N PRO A 191 -11.84 19.93 3.53
CA PRO A 191 -13.06 19.19 3.22
C PRO A 191 -12.71 17.93 2.41
N VAL A 192 -13.22 16.78 2.82
CA VAL A 192 -13.03 15.52 2.10
C VAL A 192 -14.37 15.01 1.60
N MET A 193 -14.51 14.93 0.29
CA MET A 193 -15.65 14.34 -0.38
C MET A 193 -15.35 12.89 -0.78
N VAL A 194 -16.36 12.03 -0.71
CA VAL A 194 -16.27 10.63 -1.09
C VAL A 194 -17.33 10.37 -2.13
N GLU A 195 -16.91 10.02 -3.34
CA GLU A 195 -17.77 9.96 -4.51
C GLU A 195 -17.67 8.62 -5.22
N LEU A 196 -18.84 8.10 -5.62
CA LEU A 196 -18.91 6.93 -6.47
C LEU A 196 -18.56 7.36 -7.90
N ALA A 197 -17.55 6.72 -8.50
CA ALA A 197 -17.01 7.12 -9.80
C ALA A 197 -18.07 7.17 -10.92
N SER A 198 -19.01 6.21 -10.96
CA SER A 198 -20.08 6.19 -11.97
C SER A 198 -21.07 7.34 -11.79
N ASP A 199 -21.60 7.52 -10.57
CA ASP A 199 -22.57 8.58 -10.26
C ASP A 199 -21.98 9.99 -10.46
N PHE A 200 -20.71 10.16 -10.11
CA PHE A 200 -19.99 11.40 -10.33
C PHE A 200 -19.97 11.81 -11.82
N MET A 201 -19.72 10.84 -12.70
CA MET A 201 -19.72 11.05 -14.16
C MET A 201 -21.13 11.31 -14.68
N ASP A 202 -22.13 10.55 -14.21
CA ASP A 202 -23.53 10.71 -14.61
C ASP A 202 -24.07 12.11 -14.27
N ARG A 203 -23.67 12.66 -13.12
CA ARG A 203 -24.06 14.01 -12.67
C ARG A 203 -23.31 15.13 -13.36
N ASN A 204 -22.26 14.84 -14.16
CA ASN A 204 -21.35 15.84 -14.72
C ASN A 204 -20.83 16.82 -13.66
N THR A 205 -20.39 16.28 -12.52
CA THR A 205 -19.98 17.08 -11.36
C THR A 205 -18.79 17.98 -11.70
N PRO A 206 -18.83 19.28 -11.38
CA PRO A 206 -17.75 20.21 -11.70
C PRO A 206 -16.47 19.88 -10.93
N ILE A 207 -15.32 20.06 -11.58
CA ILE A 207 -13.97 19.91 -11.00
C ILE A 207 -13.15 21.16 -11.29
N PHE A 208 -12.38 21.57 -10.29
CA PHE A 208 -11.52 22.74 -10.33
C PHE A 208 -10.04 22.32 -10.27
N ARG A 209 -9.15 23.26 -10.62
CA ARG A 209 -7.70 22.99 -10.74
C ARG A 209 -7.00 22.81 -9.39
N ASP A 210 -7.60 23.38 -8.36
CA ASP A 210 -7.25 23.32 -6.95
C ASP A 210 -7.78 22.06 -6.24
N ASP A 211 -8.54 21.21 -6.93
CA ASP A 211 -9.01 19.95 -6.34
C ASP A 211 -7.91 18.88 -6.36
N VAL A 212 -7.89 18.06 -5.30
CA VAL A 212 -7.01 16.89 -5.23
C VAL A 212 -7.85 15.62 -5.25
N CYS A 213 -7.72 14.84 -6.33
CA CYS A 213 -8.56 13.69 -6.61
C CYS A 213 -7.82 12.37 -6.36
N PHE A 214 -8.27 11.59 -5.38
CA PHE A 214 -7.75 10.26 -5.06
C PHE A 214 -8.55 9.18 -5.80
N PHE A 215 -7.86 8.31 -6.54
CA PHE A 215 -8.47 7.18 -7.25
C PHE A 215 -8.02 5.86 -6.63
N ILE A 216 -8.92 5.21 -5.91
CA ILE A 216 -8.57 4.07 -5.06
C ILE A 216 -9.11 2.80 -5.69
N SER A 217 -8.20 1.91 -6.12
CA SER A 217 -8.56 0.70 -6.82
C SER A 217 -7.54 -0.40 -6.58
N GLN A 218 -7.99 -1.56 -6.11
CA GLN A 218 -7.11 -2.72 -5.92
C GLN A 218 -6.45 -3.13 -7.24
N SER A 219 -7.23 -3.30 -8.31
CA SER A 219 -6.71 -3.71 -9.62
C SER A 219 -6.02 -2.56 -10.37
N GLY A 220 -6.49 -1.32 -10.17
CA GLY A 220 -6.05 -0.16 -10.94
C GLY A 220 -6.58 -0.12 -12.38
N GLU A 221 -7.55 -0.97 -12.70
CA GLU A 221 -8.12 -1.16 -14.06
C GLU A 221 -9.66 -1.02 -14.07
N THR A 222 -10.25 -0.51 -13.00
CA THR A 222 -11.71 -0.31 -12.94
C THR A 222 -12.13 0.78 -13.91
N ALA A 223 -13.08 0.47 -14.81
CA ALA A 223 -13.50 1.35 -15.92
C ALA A 223 -13.99 2.73 -15.43
N ASP A 224 -15.06 2.79 -14.64
CA ASP A 224 -15.63 4.05 -14.14
C ASP A 224 -14.60 4.92 -13.42
N THR A 225 -13.75 4.28 -12.60
CA THR A 225 -12.68 4.97 -11.86
C THR A 225 -11.63 5.55 -12.79
N LEU A 226 -11.26 4.83 -13.86
CA LEU A 226 -10.30 5.31 -14.85
C LEU A 226 -10.88 6.43 -15.73
N ILE A 227 -12.17 6.36 -16.06
CA ILE A 227 -12.88 7.43 -16.80
C ILE A 227 -12.93 8.70 -15.95
N SER A 228 -13.34 8.59 -14.69
CA SER A 228 -13.36 9.70 -13.72
C SER A 228 -11.96 10.30 -13.53
N LEU A 229 -10.91 9.46 -13.53
CA LEU A 229 -9.52 9.89 -13.45
C LEU A 229 -9.14 10.79 -14.62
N ARG A 230 -9.43 10.33 -15.84
CA ARG A 230 -9.14 11.09 -17.06
C ARG A 230 -9.93 12.39 -17.10
N TYR A 231 -11.19 12.37 -16.67
CA TYR A 231 -12.02 13.57 -16.56
C TYR A 231 -11.40 14.60 -15.59
N CYS A 232 -11.06 14.20 -14.36
CA CYS A 232 -10.47 15.10 -13.37
C CYS A 232 -9.13 15.66 -13.85
N LYS A 233 -8.30 14.80 -14.45
CA LYS A 233 -6.99 15.19 -14.99
C LYS A 233 -7.11 16.22 -16.12
N ASN A 234 -8.05 16.02 -17.04
CA ASN A 234 -8.27 16.94 -18.17
C ASN A 234 -8.81 18.29 -17.70
N ASN A 235 -9.53 18.34 -16.58
CA ASN A 235 -9.98 19.57 -15.94
C ASN A 235 -8.90 20.23 -15.06
N GLY A 236 -7.71 19.62 -14.96
CA GLY A 236 -6.52 20.21 -14.33
C GLY A 236 -6.37 19.93 -12.84
N ALA A 237 -7.19 19.06 -12.25
CA ALA A 237 -7.06 18.64 -10.85
C ALA A 237 -5.83 17.76 -10.61
N LEU A 238 -5.31 17.78 -9.38
CA LEU A 238 -4.21 16.91 -8.98
C LEU A 238 -4.72 15.48 -8.73
N VAL A 239 -4.49 14.60 -9.70
CA VAL A 239 -4.81 13.17 -9.61
C VAL A 239 -3.75 12.35 -8.84
N VAL A 240 -4.19 11.63 -7.80
CA VAL A 240 -3.42 10.69 -6.98
C VAL A 240 -4.00 9.26 -7.11
N GLY A 241 -3.20 8.29 -7.53
CA GLY A 241 -3.65 6.89 -7.65
C GLY A 241 -3.26 6.04 -6.44
N VAL A 242 -4.20 5.32 -5.82
CA VAL A 242 -3.93 4.36 -4.74
C VAL A 242 -4.23 2.96 -5.24
N THR A 243 -3.18 2.18 -5.55
CA THR A 243 -3.34 0.87 -6.21
C THR A 243 -2.51 -0.25 -5.57
N ASN A 244 -2.95 -1.49 -5.75
CA ASN A 244 -2.14 -2.66 -5.38
C ASN A 244 -1.29 -3.18 -6.54
N THR A 245 -1.84 -3.14 -7.76
CA THR A 245 -1.13 -3.59 -8.96
C THR A 245 -0.17 -2.51 -9.46
N VAL A 246 1.12 -2.83 -9.44
CA VAL A 246 2.18 -1.97 -9.99
C VAL A 246 2.02 -1.89 -11.50
N GLY A 247 2.12 -0.68 -12.05
CA GLY A 247 2.06 -0.46 -13.49
C GLY A 247 0.65 -0.56 -14.09
N SER A 248 -0.41 -0.59 -13.29
CA SER A 248 -1.80 -0.52 -13.78
C SER A 248 -2.12 0.81 -14.49
N SER A 249 -3.26 0.88 -15.19
CA SER A 249 -3.69 2.10 -15.89
C SER A 249 -3.81 3.31 -14.95
N ILE A 250 -4.46 3.16 -13.80
CA ILE A 250 -4.52 4.23 -12.78
C ILE A 250 -3.10 4.63 -12.31
N CYS A 251 -2.21 3.66 -12.09
CA CYS A 251 -0.83 3.93 -11.68
C CYS A 251 -0.05 4.74 -12.74
N ARG A 252 -0.22 4.42 -14.03
CA ARG A 252 0.49 5.09 -15.13
C ARG A 252 -0.09 6.48 -15.44
N GLU A 253 -1.40 6.64 -15.30
CA GLU A 253 -2.09 7.87 -15.70
C GLU A 253 -2.17 8.92 -14.58
N SER A 254 -2.04 8.52 -13.31
CA SER A 254 -2.00 9.46 -12.18
C SER A 254 -0.73 10.33 -12.17
N HIS A 255 -0.79 11.53 -11.58
CA HIS A 255 0.40 12.37 -11.42
C HIS A 255 1.40 11.78 -10.41
N CYS A 256 0.85 11.14 -9.40
CA CYS A 256 1.54 10.47 -8.31
C CYS A 256 0.65 9.39 -7.73
N GLY A 257 1.18 8.51 -6.88
CA GLY A 257 0.37 7.46 -6.29
C GLY A 257 1.02 6.73 -5.13
N ILE A 258 0.20 5.90 -4.48
CA ILE A 258 0.58 5.07 -3.35
C ILE A 258 0.35 3.62 -3.75
N HIS A 259 1.41 2.82 -3.65
CA HIS A 259 1.30 1.38 -3.77
C HIS A 259 1.03 0.77 -2.40
N ILE A 260 -0.11 0.10 -2.25
CA ILE A 260 -0.52 -0.46 -0.94
C ILE A 260 0.29 -1.72 -0.57
N ASN A 261 0.99 -2.32 -1.54
CA ASN A 261 1.91 -3.46 -1.36
C ASN A 261 1.31 -4.66 -0.58
N ALA A 262 0.03 -4.97 -0.79
CA ALA A 262 -0.63 -6.11 -0.15
C ALA A 262 -0.26 -7.47 -0.80
N GLY A 263 0.50 -7.45 -1.89
CA GLY A 263 0.76 -8.60 -2.74
C GLY A 263 -0.48 -9.06 -3.52
N PRO A 264 -0.38 -10.11 -4.36
CA PRO A 264 -1.49 -10.60 -5.17
C PRO A 264 -2.69 -11.02 -4.30
N GLU A 265 -3.90 -10.61 -4.68
CA GLU A 265 -5.15 -10.98 -4.00
C GLU A 265 -6.02 -11.75 -4.99
N ILE A 266 -6.20 -13.05 -4.75
CA ILE A 266 -6.85 -13.96 -5.72
C ILE A 266 -8.36 -14.00 -5.52
N GLY A 267 -8.82 -14.20 -4.28
CA GLY A 267 -10.25 -14.26 -3.96
C GLY A 267 -10.97 -13.00 -4.39
N VAL A 268 -12.16 -13.14 -4.99
CA VAL A 268 -12.96 -12.03 -5.53
C VAL A 268 -13.24 -10.99 -4.44
N ALA A 269 -13.71 -11.44 -3.28
CA ALA A 269 -13.94 -10.61 -2.10
C ALA A 269 -12.62 -10.07 -1.53
N SER A 270 -12.46 -8.73 -1.51
CA SER A 270 -11.24 -8.11 -0.97
C SER A 270 -11.11 -8.23 0.55
N THR A 271 -9.88 -8.44 1.05
CA THR A 271 -9.60 -8.58 2.48
C THR A 271 -8.34 -7.80 2.88
N LYS A 272 -7.16 -8.28 2.49
CA LYS A 272 -5.88 -7.62 2.78
C LYS A 272 -5.70 -6.33 1.97
N ALA A 273 -6.22 -6.27 0.75
CA ALA A 273 -6.17 -5.02 -0.01
C ALA A 273 -7.05 -3.95 0.65
N TYR A 274 -8.19 -4.32 1.26
CA TYR A 274 -9.01 -3.41 2.05
C TYR A 274 -8.23 -2.83 3.24
N THR A 275 -7.64 -3.68 4.10
CA THR A 275 -6.90 -3.20 5.29
C THR A 275 -5.64 -2.43 4.92
N SER A 276 -4.91 -2.84 3.86
CA SER A 276 -3.75 -2.10 3.37
C SER A 276 -4.11 -0.75 2.73
N GLN A 277 -5.25 -0.64 2.04
CA GLN A 277 -5.76 0.66 1.55
C GLN A 277 -6.03 1.61 2.70
N PHE A 278 -6.71 1.13 3.74
CA PHE A 278 -6.98 1.92 4.93
C PHE A 278 -5.68 2.42 5.57
N LEU A 279 -4.70 1.54 5.80
CA LEU A 279 -3.40 1.91 6.34
C LEU A 279 -2.67 2.94 5.47
N SER A 280 -2.71 2.77 4.15
CA SER A 280 -2.05 3.67 3.21
C SER A 280 -2.61 5.10 3.31
N LEU A 281 -3.92 5.24 3.51
CA LEU A 281 -4.58 6.53 3.64
C LEU A 281 -4.34 7.19 4.99
N VAL A 282 -4.28 6.40 6.08
CA VAL A 282 -3.87 6.92 7.40
C VAL A 282 -2.42 7.39 7.37
N MET A 283 -1.51 6.61 6.78
CA MET A 283 -0.11 7.02 6.61
C MET A 283 0.01 8.27 5.75
N PHE A 284 -0.78 8.38 4.67
CA PHE A 284 -0.84 9.59 3.86
C PHE A 284 -1.28 10.81 4.70
N ALA A 285 -2.35 10.68 5.47
CA ALA A 285 -2.84 11.74 6.34
C ALA A 285 -1.78 12.19 7.37
N LEU A 286 -1.04 11.25 7.96
CA LEU A 286 0.07 11.56 8.88
C LEU A 286 1.19 12.35 8.22
N VAL A 287 1.54 12.02 6.97
CA VAL A 287 2.56 12.73 6.20
C VAL A 287 2.09 14.15 5.87
N MET A 288 0.79 14.35 5.61
CA MET A 288 0.25 15.69 5.36
C MET A 288 0.21 16.57 6.61
N SER A 289 0.04 15.97 7.80
CA SER A 289 0.01 16.72 9.06
C SER A 289 1.38 17.17 9.60
N GLU A 290 2.46 17.14 8.80
CA GLU A 290 3.84 17.04 9.30
C GLU A 290 4.37 18.22 10.14
N ASP A 291 3.77 19.42 10.04
CA ASP A 291 4.37 20.64 10.59
C ASP A 291 3.57 21.32 11.72
N ARG A 292 2.49 20.70 12.22
CA ARG A 292 1.61 21.33 13.22
C ARG A 292 1.86 20.84 14.64
N ILE A 293 2.23 21.76 15.53
CA ILE A 293 2.46 21.50 16.96
C ILE A 293 1.20 20.94 17.63
N SER A 294 0.02 21.46 17.29
CA SER A 294 -1.27 21.02 17.84
C SER A 294 -1.58 19.55 17.58
N MET A 295 -1.08 18.99 16.47
CA MET A 295 -1.34 17.61 16.05
C MET A 295 -0.25 16.62 16.47
N GLN A 296 0.83 17.06 17.13
CA GLN A 296 1.95 16.18 17.48
C GLN A 296 1.55 15.04 18.41
N SER A 297 0.68 15.29 19.40
CA SER A 297 0.21 14.26 20.34
C SER A 297 -0.59 13.18 19.60
N ARG A 298 -1.55 13.62 18.78
CA ARG A 298 -2.42 12.76 17.97
C ARG A 298 -1.61 11.93 16.98
N ARG A 299 -0.68 12.55 16.25
CA ARG A 299 0.22 11.82 15.34
C ARG A 299 1.08 10.79 16.05
N SER A 300 1.63 11.15 17.21
CA SER A 300 2.46 10.24 18.02
C SER A 300 1.65 9.05 18.54
N GLU A 301 0.38 9.26 18.89
CA GLU A 301 -0.55 8.19 19.22
C GLU A 301 -0.79 7.25 18.02
N ILE A 302 -1.12 7.79 16.85
CA ILE A 302 -1.38 6.98 15.65
C ILE A 302 -0.13 6.21 15.22
N ILE A 303 1.05 6.85 15.22
CA ILE A 303 2.32 6.19 14.87
C ILE A 303 2.65 5.05 15.84
N ARG A 304 2.40 5.24 17.15
CA ARG A 304 2.55 4.16 18.14
C ARG A 304 1.56 3.03 17.86
N GLY A 305 0.30 3.36 17.56
CA GLY A 305 -0.72 2.39 17.14
C GLY A 305 -0.26 1.57 15.94
N LEU A 306 0.20 2.21 14.87
CA LEU A 306 0.72 1.55 13.65
C LEU A 306 1.87 0.59 13.93
N LYS A 307 2.76 0.89 14.90
CA LYS A 307 3.88 0.02 15.27
C LYS A 307 3.41 -1.27 15.96
N VAL A 308 2.38 -1.20 16.78
CA VAL A 308 1.87 -2.34 17.57
C VAL A 308 0.81 -3.13 16.79
N LEU A 309 0.17 -2.52 15.80
CA LEU A 309 -0.93 -3.07 15.02
C LEU A 309 -0.67 -4.47 14.42
N PRO A 310 0.51 -4.81 13.86
CA PRO A 310 0.74 -6.15 13.32
C PRO A 310 0.60 -7.26 14.37
N GLU A 311 1.02 -6.99 15.61
CA GLU A 311 0.88 -7.95 16.70
C GLU A 311 -0.57 -8.06 17.18
N GLN A 312 -1.28 -6.94 17.23
CA GLN A 312 -2.72 -6.91 17.51
C GLN A 312 -3.53 -7.69 16.46
N ILE A 313 -3.16 -7.58 15.17
CA ILE A 313 -3.79 -8.35 14.10
C ILE A 313 -3.62 -9.86 14.35
N LYS A 314 -2.43 -10.31 14.75
CA LYS A 314 -2.21 -11.73 15.08
C LYS A 314 -3.10 -12.18 16.24
N GLN A 315 -3.19 -11.40 17.31
CA GLN A 315 -4.06 -11.70 18.45
C GLN A 315 -5.53 -11.80 18.03
N VAL A 316 -6.01 -10.94 17.13
CA VAL A 316 -7.39 -11.02 16.62
C VAL A 316 -7.60 -12.25 15.74
N LEU A 317 -6.60 -12.67 14.97
CA LEU A 317 -6.68 -13.89 14.16
C LEU A 317 -6.76 -15.16 15.02
N GLU A 318 -6.29 -15.14 16.27
CA GLU A 318 -6.46 -16.27 17.21
C GLU A 318 -7.93 -16.51 17.61
N LEU A 319 -8.83 -15.54 17.35
CA LEU A 319 -10.27 -15.68 17.59
C LEU A 319 -10.97 -16.63 16.60
N ASP A 320 -10.26 -17.15 15.59
CA ASP A 320 -10.82 -17.98 14.51
C ASP A 320 -11.71 -19.12 15.03
N SER A 321 -11.28 -19.83 16.07
CA SER A 321 -12.07 -20.93 16.64
C SER A 321 -13.37 -20.48 17.30
N GLU A 322 -13.38 -19.30 17.94
CA GLU A 322 -14.59 -18.72 18.55
C GLU A 322 -15.54 -18.19 17.47
N VAL A 323 -14.98 -17.58 16.42
CA VAL A 323 -15.76 -17.12 15.26
C VAL A 323 -16.40 -18.31 14.52
N LEU A 324 -15.69 -19.44 14.40
CA LEU A 324 -16.28 -20.66 13.84
C LEU A 324 -17.45 -21.19 14.69
N LYS A 325 -17.34 -21.18 16.03
CA LYS A 325 -18.47 -21.56 16.90
C LYS A 325 -19.67 -20.66 16.68
N LEU A 326 -19.44 -19.35 16.63
CA LEU A 326 -20.48 -18.37 16.35
C LEU A 326 -21.12 -18.56 14.98
N SER A 327 -20.32 -18.86 13.94
CA SER A 327 -20.83 -19.08 12.58
C SER A 327 -21.83 -20.23 12.49
N LYS A 328 -21.66 -21.29 13.30
CA LYS A 328 -22.58 -22.43 13.38
C LYS A 328 -23.95 -22.08 13.95
N GLU A 329 -24.06 -21.00 14.72
CA GLU A 329 -25.35 -20.51 15.24
C GLU A 329 -26.08 -19.64 14.19
N ILE A 330 -25.33 -18.94 13.34
CA ILE A 330 -25.86 -17.90 12.44
C ILE A 330 -26.08 -18.41 11.00
N TYR A 331 -25.37 -19.45 10.56
CA TYR A 331 -25.34 -19.82 9.14
C TYR A 331 -26.70 -20.20 8.54
N HIS A 332 -27.71 -20.55 9.33
CA HIS A 332 -29.07 -20.80 8.83
C HIS A 332 -29.91 -19.53 8.63
N GLN A 333 -29.47 -18.39 9.16
CA GLN A 333 -30.23 -17.16 9.16
C GLN A 333 -30.24 -16.52 7.78
N LYS A 334 -31.38 -15.95 7.37
CA LYS A 334 -31.50 -15.32 6.04
C LYS A 334 -30.94 -13.91 6.00
N SER A 335 -31.02 -13.21 7.12
CA SER A 335 -30.66 -11.80 7.22
C SER A 335 -29.76 -11.54 8.43
N VAL A 336 -28.94 -10.50 8.36
CA VAL A 336 -28.10 -10.01 9.46
C VAL A 336 -28.04 -8.50 9.45
N LEU A 337 -28.14 -7.86 10.61
CA LEU A 337 -27.82 -6.43 10.74
C LEU A 337 -26.44 -6.25 11.32
N VAL A 338 -25.66 -5.31 10.79
CA VAL A 338 -24.33 -4.96 11.31
C VAL A 338 -24.34 -3.48 11.68
N MET A 339 -24.02 -3.13 12.93
CA MET A 339 -24.16 -1.76 13.43
C MET A 339 -22.87 -1.24 14.04
N GLY A 340 -22.58 0.03 13.75
CA GLY A 340 -21.43 0.74 14.31
C GLY A 340 -21.61 2.25 14.21
N ARG A 341 -20.67 2.99 14.80
CA ARG A 341 -20.65 4.46 14.79
C ARG A 341 -19.21 4.97 14.69
N GLY A 342 -19.05 6.24 14.30
CA GLY A 342 -17.73 6.86 14.14
C GLY A 342 -16.91 6.13 13.08
N PHE A 343 -15.62 5.90 13.33
CA PHE A 343 -14.74 5.14 12.46
C PHE A 343 -15.23 3.69 12.22
N ASN A 344 -15.95 3.11 13.17
CA ASN A 344 -16.45 1.74 13.06
C ASN A 344 -17.68 1.61 12.16
N TYR A 345 -18.39 2.70 11.82
CA TYR A 345 -19.54 2.64 10.92
C TYR A 345 -19.17 2.03 9.56
N ALA A 346 -18.12 2.56 8.92
CA ALA A 346 -17.66 2.00 7.65
C ALA A 346 -17.02 0.61 7.80
N THR A 347 -16.59 0.20 9.01
CA THR A 347 -16.18 -1.19 9.28
C THR A 347 -17.40 -2.10 9.17
N CYS A 348 -18.51 -1.69 9.75
CA CYS A 348 -19.77 -2.43 9.72
C CYS A 348 -20.33 -2.51 8.29
N LEU A 349 -20.21 -1.45 7.50
CA LEU A 349 -20.58 -1.49 6.08
C LEU A 349 -19.76 -2.52 5.30
N GLU A 350 -18.44 -2.57 5.51
CA GLU A 350 -17.57 -3.58 4.90
C GLU A 350 -17.91 -4.99 5.39
N GLY A 351 -18.09 -5.17 6.70
CA GLY A 351 -18.45 -6.46 7.29
C GLY A 351 -19.77 -7.00 6.72
N ALA A 352 -20.80 -6.15 6.65
CA ALA A 352 -22.07 -6.50 6.02
C ALA A 352 -21.85 -6.91 4.55
N LEU A 353 -21.04 -6.18 3.80
CA LEU A 353 -20.75 -6.49 2.41
C LEU A 353 -20.02 -7.83 2.22
N LYS A 354 -19.02 -8.14 3.05
CA LYS A 354 -18.36 -9.47 3.05
C LYS A 354 -19.33 -10.61 3.31
N ILE A 355 -20.23 -10.42 4.27
CA ILE A 355 -21.29 -11.39 4.54
C ILE A 355 -22.16 -11.57 3.29
N LYS A 356 -22.59 -10.46 2.66
CA LYS A 356 -23.46 -10.50 1.47
C LYS A 356 -22.84 -11.29 0.32
N GLU A 357 -21.59 -11.00 0.03
CA GLU A 357 -20.89 -11.55 -1.14
C GLU A 357 -20.55 -13.02 -0.99
N LEU A 358 -20.04 -13.41 0.18
CA LEU A 358 -19.56 -14.77 0.39
C LEU A 358 -20.69 -15.74 0.75
N THR A 359 -21.71 -15.28 1.48
CA THR A 359 -22.73 -16.15 2.09
C THR A 359 -24.09 -16.07 1.42
N TYR A 360 -24.31 -15.04 0.60
CA TYR A 360 -25.60 -14.66 0.02
C TYR A 360 -26.70 -14.34 1.06
N MET A 361 -26.33 -14.12 2.33
CA MET A 361 -27.24 -13.57 3.32
C MET A 361 -27.60 -12.13 2.98
N HIS A 362 -28.83 -11.73 3.29
CA HIS A 362 -29.19 -10.33 3.26
C HIS A 362 -28.58 -9.63 4.46
N SER A 363 -27.47 -8.93 4.23
CA SER A 363 -26.78 -8.16 5.26
C SER A 363 -26.84 -6.67 4.98
N GLU A 364 -27.08 -5.90 6.04
CA GLU A 364 -27.15 -4.44 5.98
C GLU A 364 -26.29 -3.83 7.09
N GLY A 365 -25.46 -2.87 6.70
CA GLY A 365 -24.67 -2.08 7.62
C GLY A 365 -25.41 -0.79 7.97
N ILE A 366 -25.62 -0.52 9.25
CA ILE A 366 -26.47 0.58 9.73
C ILE A 366 -25.69 1.46 10.71
N LEU A 367 -25.86 2.77 10.59
CA LEU A 367 -25.32 3.71 11.55
C LEU A 367 -26.10 3.58 12.87
N ALA A 368 -25.43 3.27 13.98
CA ALA A 368 -26.10 3.01 15.25
C ALA A 368 -26.98 4.17 15.76
N GLY A 369 -26.71 5.40 15.31
CA GLY A 369 -27.55 6.57 15.60
C GLY A 369 -28.91 6.57 14.86
N GLU A 370 -29.00 5.89 13.72
CA GLU A 370 -30.19 5.87 12.86
C GLU A 370 -31.18 4.76 13.22
N LEU A 371 -30.89 4.01 14.29
CA LEU A 371 -31.65 2.82 14.67
C LEU A 371 -33.15 3.11 14.79
N LYS A 372 -33.54 4.23 15.42
CA LYS A 372 -34.94 4.62 15.64
C LYS A 372 -35.68 5.08 14.38
N HIS A 373 -34.98 5.36 13.28
CA HIS A 373 -35.57 5.89 12.06
C HIS A 373 -36.11 4.80 11.12
N GLY A 374 -36.24 3.56 11.60
CA GLY A 374 -36.78 2.44 10.83
C GLY A 374 -36.17 1.09 11.20
N PRO A 375 -34.82 0.94 11.21
CA PRO A 375 -34.15 -0.34 11.42
C PRO A 375 -34.56 -1.10 12.67
N LEU A 376 -34.93 -0.39 13.74
CA LEU A 376 -35.37 -0.99 14.99
C LEU A 376 -36.66 -1.82 14.87
N ALA A 377 -37.46 -1.60 13.83
CA ALA A 377 -38.65 -2.41 13.55
C ALA A 377 -38.32 -3.83 13.07
N LEU A 378 -37.07 -4.07 12.62
CA LEU A 378 -36.59 -5.38 12.19
C LEU A 378 -36.00 -6.20 13.35
N VAL A 379 -35.75 -5.56 14.49
CA VAL A 379 -35.08 -6.20 15.62
C VAL A 379 -36.08 -7.03 16.41
N ASP A 380 -35.88 -8.35 16.41
CA ASP A 380 -36.56 -9.34 17.25
C ASP A 380 -35.56 -10.37 17.81
N ASP A 381 -36.07 -11.47 18.39
CA ASP A 381 -35.23 -12.53 18.95
C ASP A 381 -34.65 -13.50 17.90
N ALA A 382 -35.13 -13.45 16.66
CA ALA A 382 -34.71 -14.30 15.55
C ALA A 382 -33.63 -13.63 14.68
N MET A 383 -33.73 -12.32 14.45
CA MET A 383 -32.82 -11.57 13.60
C MET A 383 -31.47 -11.36 14.30
N PRO A 384 -30.35 -11.90 13.77
CA PRO A 384 -29.04 -11.67 14.35
C PRO A 384 -28.58 -10.24 14.09
N VAL A 385 -28.07 -9.61 15.15
CA VAL A 385 -27.52 -8.26 15.12
C VAL A 385 -26.06 -8.32 15.55
N ILE A 386 -25.14 -7.85 14.72
CA ILE A 386 -23.72 -7.70 15.05
C ILE A 386 -23.47 -6.23 15.37
N MET A 387 -22.89 -5.93 16.52
CA MET A 387 -22.59 -4.55 16.93
C MET A 387 -21.10 -4.39 17.24
N VAL A 388 -20.48 -3.34 16.71
CA VAL A 388 -19.11 -2.94 17.09
C VAL A 388 -19.20 -1.85 18.14
N VAL A 389 -18.70 -2.14 19.35
CA VAL A 389 -18.76 -1.23 20.51
C VAL A 389 -17.38 -1.19 21.18
N THR A 390 -16.62 -0.15 20.88
CA THR A 390 -15.24 0.08 21.37
C THR A 390 -15.17 1.34 22.22
N LYS A 391 -14.20 1.47 23.13
CA LYS A 391 -14.02 2.60 24.07
C LYS A 391 -13.42 3.81 23.35
N ASP A 392 -14.16 4.31 22.37
CA ASP A 392 -13.84 5.50 21.57
C ASP A 392 -14.74 6.70 21.97
N PRO A 393 -14.56 7.90 21.39
CA PRO A 393 -15.37 9.06 21.73
C PRO A 393 -16.89 8.90 21.52
N VAL A 394 -17.33 7.88 20.77
CA VAL A 394 -18.76 7.59 20.52
C VAL A 394 -19.28 6.38 21.31
N TYR A 395 -18.48 5.82 22.24
CA TYR A 395 -18.82 4.67 23.07
C TYR A 395 -20.18 4.80 23.77
N THR A 396 -20.44 5.91 24.45
CA THR A 396 -21.69 6.15 25.18
C THR A 396 -22.91 6.10 24.24
N LYS A 397 -22.75 6.62 23.01
CA LYS A 397 -23.80 6.60 21.99
C LYS A 397 -24.03 5.19 21.45
N CYS A 398 -22.97 4.39 21.31
CA CYS A 398 -23.07 2.97 20.92
C CYS A 398 -23.72 2.13 22.02
N MET A 399 -23.37 2.35 23.29
CA MET A 399 -24.00 1.67 24.43
C MET A 399 -25.50 1.97 24.53
N ASN A 400 -25.90 3.22 24.29
CA ASN A 400 -27.33 3.57 24.24
C ASN A 400 -28.07 2.83 23.12
N ALA A 401 -27.44 2.63 21.95
CA ALA A 401 -28.03 1.85 20.86
C ALA A 401 -28.10 0.35 21.23
N LEU A 402 -27.07 -0.20 21.86
CA LEU A 402 -27.03 -1.58 22.33
C LEU A 402 -28.14 -1.86 23.35
N GLN A 403 -28.36 -0.95 24.30
CA GLN A 403 -29.46 -1.03 25.25
C GLN A 403 -30.83 -0.99 24.55
N GLN A 404 -30.97 -0.22 23.47
CA GLN A 404 -32.23 -0.15 22.72
C GLN A 404 -32.53 -1.44 21.94
N VAL A 405 -31.50 -2.11 21.41
CA VAL A 405 -31.61 -3.42 20.74
C VAL A 405 -32.00 -4.49 21.77
N THR A 406 -31.29 -4.57 22.88
CA THR A 406 -31.55 -5.57 23.93
C THR A 406 -32.91 -5.38 24.61
N ALA A 407 -33.34 -4.14 24.85
CA ALA A 407 -34.66 -3.84 25.40
C ALA A 407 -35.84 -4.31 24.52
N ARG A 408 -35.59 -4.66 23.26
CA ARG A 408 -36.60 -5.17 22.30
C ARG A 408 -36.46 -6.67 22.02
N GLY A 409 -35.70 -7.38 22.85
CA GLY A 409 -35.49 -8.82 22.70
C GLY A 409 -34.40 -9.19 21.69
N GLY A 410 -33.74 -8.21 21.08
CA GLY A 410 -32.59 -8.44 20.22
C GLY A 410 -31.46 -9.15 20.97
N ARG A 411 -30.79 -10.09 20.28
CA ARG A 411 -29.68 -10.88 20.82
C ARG A 411 -28.36 -10.48 20.14
N PRO A 412 -27.77 -9.33 20.51
CA PRO A 412 -26.62 -8.80 19.79
C PRO A 412 -25.37 -9.63 20.03
N ILE A 413 -24.61 -9.82 18.96
CA ILE A 413 -23.24 -10.32 18.96
C ILE A 413 -22.33 -9.10 18.95
N ILE A 414 -21.51 -8.95 19.98
CA ILE A 414 -20.74 -7.72 20.17
C ILE A 414 -19.26 -7.94 19.86
N ILE A 415 -18.68 -7.09 19.02
CA ILE A 415 -17.23 -6.94 18.92
C ILE A 415 -16.84 -5.77 19.83
N CYS A 416 -16.13 -6.08 20.92
CA CYS A 416 -15.78 -5.11 21.96
C CYS A 416 -14.31 -5.20 22.36
N GLU A 417 -13.85 -4.22 23.14
CA GLU A 417 -12.47 -4.24 23.64
C GLU A 417 -12.28 -5.30 24.72
N LYS A 418 -11.08 -5.87 24.76
CA LYS A 418 -10.69 -6.87 25.76
C LYS A 418 -10.86 -6.32 27.18
N GLY A 419 -11.62 -7.04 28.00
CA GLY A 419 -11.91 -6.68 29.40
C GLY A 419 -13.07 -5.69 29.59
N ASP A 420 -13.85 -5.37 28.55
CA ASP A 420 -15.01 -4.48 28.67
C ASP A 420 -16.26 -5.17 29.23
N GLU A 421 -16.25 -5.45 30.54
CA GLU A 421 -17.35 -6.12 31.24
C GLU A 421 -18.69 -5.37 31.15
N GLU A 422 -18.66 -4.04 31.02
CA GLU A 422 -19.89 -3.24 30.93
C GLU A 422 -20.66 -3.53 29.64
N THR A 423 -19.94 -3.61 28.52
CA THR A 423 -20.52 -3.94 27.23
C THR A 423 -20.94 -5.40 27.17
N GLN A 424 -20.14 -6.30 27.74
CA GLN A 424 -20.39 -7.74 27.75
C GLN A 424 -21.70 -8.13 28.44
N LYS A 425 -22.14 -7.36 29.46
CA LYS A 425 -23.42 -7.61 30.18
C LYS A 425 -24.66 -7.58 29.28
N PHE A 426 -24.60 -6.84 28.17
CA PHE A 426 -25.70 -6.71 27.21
C PHE A 426 -25.54 -7.63 25.99
N ALA A 427 -24.45 -8.39 25.92
CA ALA A 427 -24.14 -9.26 24.79
C ALA A 427 -24.85 -10.62 24.91
N HIS A 428 -25.39 -11.13 23.80
CA HIS A 428 -25.72 -12.56 23.71
C HIS A 428 -24.44 -13.40 23.55
N LYS A 429 -23.53 -12.90 22.69
CA LYS A 429 -22.18 -13.41 22.48
C LYS A 429 -21.26 -12.21 22.26
N TYR A 430 -19.99 -12.35 22.57
CA TYR A 430 -19.02 -11.29 22.31
C TYR A 430 -17.70 -11.84 21.77
N LEU A 431 -16.99 -10.99 21.05
CA LEU A 431 -15.64 -11.21 20.54
C LEU A 431 -14.77 -10.05 21.03
N GLU A 432 -13.71 -10.37 21.75
CA GLU A 432 -12.81 -9.38 22.32
C GLU A 432 -11.67 -9.06 21.36
N VAL A 433 -11.51 -7.78 21.01
CA VAL A 433 -10.37 -7.27 20.23
C VAL A 433 -9.48 -6.40 21.12
N PRO A 434 -8.16 -6.34 20.89
CA PRO A 434 -7.30 -5.44 21.65
C PRO A 434 -7.63 -3.97 21.35
N HIS A 435 -7.40 -3.12 22.36
CA HIS A 435 -7.55 -1.67 22.23
C HIS A 435 -6.42 -1.08 21.38
N THR A 436 -6.75 -0.21 20.44
CA THR A 436 -5.81 0.63 19.71
C THR A 436 -6.39 2.03 19.55
N VAL A 437 -5.64 2.94 18.93
CA VAL A 437 -6.14 4.28 18.61
C VAL A 437 -7.42 4.16 17.76
N ASP A 438 -8.42 4.96 18.09
CA ASP A 438 -9.76 4.94 17.48
C ASP A 438 -9.76 4.88 15.93
N CYS A 439 -8.89 5.66 15.28
CA CYS A 439 -8.79 5.68 13.82
C CYS A 439 -8.16 4.40 13.22
N LEU A 440 -7.52 3.55 14.01
CA LEU A 440 -6.99 2.24 13.59
C LEU A 440 -7.84 1.07 14.09
N GLN A 441 -8.74 1.29 15.06
CA GLN A 441 -9.58 0.25 15.65
C GLN A 441 -10.40 -0.52 14.60
N GLY A 442 -10.83 0.18 13.54
CA GLY A 442 -11.53 -0.39 12.39
C GLY A 442 -10.74 -1.47 11.62
N ILE A 443 -9.41 -1.54 11.75
CA ILE A 443 -8.58 -2.60 11.15
C ILE A 443 -8.70 -3.89 11.95
N LEU A 444 -8.83 -3.77 13.28
CA LEU A 444 -8.98 -4.93 14.16
C LEU A 444 -10.41 -5.45 14.13
N THR A 445 -11.41 -4.56 14.15
CA THR A 445 -12.83 -4.95 14.23
C THR A 445 -13.37 -5.53 12.92
N VAL A 446 -12.72 -5.31 11.77
CA VAL A 446 -13.15 -5.92 10.49
C VAL A 446 -12.77 -7.40 10.39
N ILE A 447 -11.67 -7.82 11.03
CA ILE A 447 -11.13 -9.19 10.90
C ILE A 447 -12.13 -10.24 11.40
N PRO A 448 -12.76 -10.11 12.59
CA PRO A 448 -13.77 -11.08 13.03
C PRO A 448 -14.95 -11.20 12.06
N MET A 449 -15.35 -10.10 11.41
CA MET A 449 -16.44 -10.13 10.42
C MET A 449 -16.01 -10.80 9.10
N GLN A 450 -14.76 -10.63 8.69
CA GLN A 450 -14.18 -11.35 7.54
C GLN A 450 -14.11 -12.85 7.81
N LEU A 451 -13.61 -13.26 8.98
CA LEU A 451 -13.59 -14.66 9.42
C LEU A 451 -15.00 -15.24 9.54
N LEU A 452 -15.95 -14.47 10.09
CA LEU A 452 -17.34 -14.89 10.21
C LEU A 452 -17.96 -15.15 8.84
N SER A 453 -17.72 -14.24 7.88
CA SER A 453 -18.20 -14.38 6.50
C SER A 453 -17.62 -15.62 5.83
N PHE A 454 -16.32 -15.87 6.03
CA PHE A 454 -15.62 -17.05 5.54
C PHE A 454 -16.25 -18.34 6.08
N HIS A 455 -16.36 -18.47 7.41
CA HIS A 455 -16.89 -19.69 8.02
C HIS A 455 -18.36 -19.94 7.67
N ILE A 456 -19.20 -18.90 7.63
CA ILE A 456 -20.59 -19.05 7.18
C ILE A 456 -20.64 -19.52 5.72
N ALA A 457 -19.80 -18.97 4.84
CA ALA A 457 -19.76 -19.38 3.43
C ALA A 457 -19.34 -20.84 3.27
N VAL A 458 -18.34 -21.30 4.02
CA VAL A 458 -17.91 -22.70 4.05
C VAL A 458 -19.04 -23.61 4.56
N LEU A 459 -19.72 -23.25 5.66
CA LEU A 459 -20.84 -24.02 6.21
C LEU A 459 -22.05 -24.09 5.25
N ARG A 460 -22.18 -23.10 4.36
CA ARG A 460 -23.22 -23.05 3.31
C ARG A 460 -22.77 -23.67 1.99
N GLU A 461 -21.58 -24.26 1.94
CA GLU A 461 -21.01 -24.84 0.72
C GLU A 461 -20.93 -23.82 -0.44
N CYS A 462 -20.73 -22.54 -0.11
CA CYS A 462 -20.55 -21.47 -1.08
C CYS A 462 -19.11 -21.44 -1.60
N ASN A 463 -18.91 -21.04 -2.86
CA ASN A 463 -17.58 -20.81 -3.40
C ASN A 463 -17.00 -19.50 -2.85
N VAL A 464 -16.09 -19.62 -1.88
CA VAL A 464 -15.48 -18.50 -1.17
C VAL A 464 -14.59 -17.65 -2.08
N ASP A 465 -13.79 -18.28 -2.93
CA ASP A 465 -12.84 -17.58 -3.80
C ASP A 465 -13.54 -16.91 -4.99
N CYS A 466 -14.56 -17.59 -5.54
CA CYS A 466 -15.32 -17.13 -6.70
C CYS A 466 -16.84 -17.17 -6.39
N PRO A 467 -17.37 -16.20 -5.63
CA PRO A 467 -18.80 -16.13 -5.37
C PRO A 467 -19.57 -15.92 -6.67
N ARG A 468 -20.79 -16.48 -6.73
CA ARG A 468 -21.62 -16.42 -7.94
C ARG A 468 -21.89 -14.97 -8.35
N ASN A 469 -21.91 -14.73 -9.66
CA ASN A 469 -22.24 -13.44 -10.27
C ASN A 469 -21.29 -12.27 -9.92
N LEU A 470 -20.16 -12.53 -9.27
CA LEU A 470 -19.16 -11.52 -8.95
C LEU A 470 -17.86 -11.78 -9.72
N ALA A 471 -17.19 -10.71 -10.10
CA ALA A 471 -15.88 -10.74 -10.74
C ALA A 471 -14.88 -9.92 -9.93
N LYS A 472 -13.61 -10.35 -9.91
CA LYS A 472 -12.54 -9.70 -9.13
C LYS A 472 -12.36 -8.23 -9.49
N SER A 473 -12.49 -7.91 -10.78
CA SER A 473 -12.48 -6.55 -11.30
C SER A 473 -13.53 -6.41 -12.38
N VAL A 474 -14.25 -5.28 -12.39
CA VAL A 474 -15.16 -4.93 -13.49
C VAL A 474 -14.37 -3.97 -14.37
N THR A 475 -13.94 -4.49 -15.51
CA THR A 475 -13.06 -3.81 -16.48
C THR A 475 -13.82 -3.37 -17.73
N VAL A 476 -15.12 -3.62 -17.77
CA VAL A 476 -16.05 -3.25 -18.85
C VAL A 476 -17.26 -2.58 -18.21
N GLU A 477 -17.80 -1.56 -18.87
CA GLU A 477 -19.08 -0.92 -18.48
C GLU A 477 -20.27 -1.84 -18.75
#